data_AF-A0A7W0G457-F1
#
_entry.id   AF-A0A7W0G457-F1
#
_cell.length_a   1.000
_cell.length_b   1.000
_cell.length_c   1.000
_cell.angle_alpha   90.00
_cell.angle_beta   90.00
_cell.angle_gamma   90.00
#
_symmetry.space_group_name_H-M   'P 1'
#
loop_
_entity.id
_entity.type
_entity.pdbx_description
1 polymer ?
#
loop_
_entity_poly.entity_id
_entity_poly.type
_entity_poly.pdbx_seq_one_letter_code
_entity_poly.pdbx_strand_id
1 'polypeptide(L)'
;PSGLRVRVTERTPAVIARTRAGHLVWVDEEGVVLGTASPGEQDFFIRGLDDGRSPESRQQNRERVTAALELSREWARTGVAGRVSEVNLDDLRDVRVQLAGDDAHVEVRLGRDEFAKRFRQALEVLDAQRDTPRGPFVTYVDVSQGKRAIVGTGATAHTPLESPAGVEVDGAQQAGAESAAGAETTKGAEQGQPRVVKAAAKKENSPVKKVKTPEKKASRTSYEQGKRNTAARPSGEAVRPRRVG
;
A
#
# COMPACT_ATOMS: atom_id res chain seq x y z
N PRO A 1 -19.98 -18.79 -48.16
CA PRO A 1 -20.25 -18.41 -46.76
C PRO A 1 -18.98 -18.55 -45.91
N SER A 2 -18.30 -17.43 -45.63
CA SER A 2 -17.04 -17.39 -44.88
C SER A 2 -17.08 -16.18 -43.95
N GLY A 3 -17.45 -16.38 -42.69
CA GLY A 3 -17.50 -15.32 -41.68
C GLY A 3 -16.77 -15.77 -40.42
N LEU A 4 -15.82 -14.94 -39.94
CA LEU A 4 -15.20 -15.11 -38.63
C LEU A 4 -16.05 -14.37 -37.60
N ARG A 5 -16.58 -15.09 -36.62
CA ARG A 5 -17.26 -14.49 -35.47
C ARG A 5 -16.28 -14.32 -34.33
N VAL A 6 -15.90 -13.07 -34.05
CA VAL A 6 -15.06 -12.71 -32.91
C VAL A 6 -15.95 -12.20 -31.78
N ARG A 7 -15.67 -12.63 -30.54
CA ARG A 7 -16.24 -12.05 -29.32
C ARG A 7 -15.10 -11.57 -28.43
N VAL A 8 -15.13 -10.29 -28.10
CA VAL A 8 -14.14 -9.64 -27.21
C VAL A 8 -14.86 -9.25 -25.92
N THR A 9 -14.19 -9.47 -24.79
CA THR A 9 -14.61 -8.97 -23.47
C THR A 9 -13.46 -8.17 -22.90
N GLU A 10 -13.68 -6.88 -22.69
CA GLU A 10 -12.69 -5.97 -22.14
C GLU A 10 -12.73 -5.99 -20.60
N ARG A 11 -11.56 -5.83 -19.97
CA ARG A 11 -11.44 -5.76 -18.51
C ARG A 11 -11.61 -4.31 -18.06
N THR A 12 -12.19 -4.10 -16.89
CA THR A 12 -12.43 -2.76 -16.32
C THR A 12 -11.32 -2.42 -15.31
N PRO A 13 -10.62 -1.29 -15.45
CA PRO A 13 -9.63 -0.85 -14.45
C PRO A 13 -10.32 -0.50 -13.14
N ALA A 14 -9.72 -0.89 -12.01
CA ALA A 14 -10.28 -0.68 -10.67
C ALA A 14 -9.39 0.23 -9.81
N VAL A 15 -8.08 -0.03 -9.76
CA VAL A 15 -7.13 0.70 -8.93
C VAL A 15 -5.78 0.86 -9.62
N ILE A 16 -5.05 1.91 -9.27
CA ILE A 16 -3.64 2.08 -9.65
C ILE A 16 -2.74 1.45 -8.59
N ALA A 17 -1.81 0.61 -9.00
CA ALA A 17 -0.83 -0.01 -8.13
C ALA A 17 0.61 0.35 -8.51
N ARG A 18 1.47 0.54 -7.51
CA ARG A 18 2.92 0.65 -7.66
C ARG A 18 3.53 -0.75 -7.54
N THR A 19 4.13 -1.20 -8.64
CA THR A 19 4.91 -2.44 -8.70
C THR A 19 6.18 -2.34 -7.86
N ARG A 20 6.83 -3.47 -7.56
CA ARG A 20 8.14 -3.46 -6.86
C ARG A 20 9.24 -2.75 -7.65
N ALA A 21 9.13 -2.72 -8.97
CA ALA A 21 10.02 -1.97 -9.86
C ALA A 21 9.75 -0.45 -9.85
N GLY A 22 8.70 0.01 -9.16
CA GLY A 22 8.35 1.42 -9.04
C GLY A 22 7.43 1.95 -10.14
N HIS A 23 6.99 1.12 -11.08
CA HIS A 23 6.04 1.51 -12.13
C HIS A 23 4.60 1.55 -11.60
N LEU A 24 3.84 2.55 -12.05
CA LEU A 24 2.40 2.64 -11.82
C LEU A 24 1.65 1.88 -12.92
N VAL A 25 0.73 1.02 -12.51
CA VAL A 25 -0.06 0.18 -13.42
C VAL A 25 -1.53 0.15 -13.01
N TRP A 26 -2.41 0.09 -14.00
CA TRP A 26 -3.82 -0.22 -13.80
C TRP A 26 -4.00 -1.68 -13.45
N VAL A 27 -4.80 -1.93 -12.42
CA VAL A 27 -5.17 -3.26 -11.96
C VAL A 27 -6.69 -3.33 -11.84
N ASP A 28 -7.26 -4.46 -12.22
CA ASP A 28 -8.70 -4.67 -12.06
C ASP A 28 -9.07 -5.36 -10.73
N GLU A 29 -10.36 -5.62 -10.55
CA GLU A 29 -10.92 -6.25 -9.35
C GLU A 29 -10.36 -7.66 -9.07
N GLU A 30 -9.86 -8.35 -10.11
CA GLU A 30 -9.25 -9.67 -9.95
C GLU A 30 -7.76 -9.61 -9.58
N GLY A 31 -7.20 -8.41 -9.43
CA GLY A 31 -5.77 -8.23 -9.17
C GLY A 31 -4.90 -8.43 -10.42
N VAL A 32 -5.48 -8.30 -11.62
CA VAL A 32 -4.76 -8.47 -12.89
C VAL A 32 -4.32 -7.11 -13.41
N VAL A 33 -3.03 -7.02 -13.74
CA VAL A 33 -2.42 -5.84 -14.37
C VAL A 33 -2.93 -5.69 -15.80
N LEU A 34 -3.48 -4.51 -16.11
CA LEU A 34 -4.04 -4.16 -17.42
C LEU A 34 -3.07 -3.37 -18.30
N GLY A 35 -2.25 -2.50 -17.70
CA GLY A 35 -1.33 -1.63 -18.43
C GLY A 35 -0.72 -0.55 -17.53
N THR A 36 0.06 0.35 -18.11
CA THR A 36 0.67 1.49 -17.40
C THR A 36 -0.39 2.52 -17.02
N ALA A 37 -0.22 3.14 -15.85
CA ALA A 37 -1.04 4.26 -15.38
C ALA A 37 -0.15 5.50 -15.18
N SER A 38 -0.75 6.69 -15.24
CA SER A 38 -0.06 7.95 -14.95
C SER A 38 -0.37 8.42 -13.52
N PRO A 39 0.54 9.15 -12.87
CA PRO A 39 0.24 9.83 -11.61
C PRO A 39 -0.95 10.79 -11.76
N GLY A 40 -1.80 10.89 -10.74
CA GLY A 40 -2.94 11.81 -10.71
C GLY A 40 -4.22 11.32 -11.42
N GLU A 41 -4.20 10.15 -12.05
CA GLU A 41 -5.42 9.51 -12.59
C GLU A 41 -6.37 8.98 -11.48
N GLN A 42 -5.88 8.83 -10.25
CA GLN A 42 -6.64 8.45 -9.05
C GLN A 42 -6.10 9.22 -7.83
N ASP A 43 -6.94 9.38 -6.79
CA ASP A 43 -6.58 10.10 -5.55
C ASP A 43 -5.29 9.56 -4.91
N PHE A 44 -5.14 8.23 -4.90
CA PHE A 44 -3.97 7.54 -4.40
C PHE A 44 -3.74 6.25 -5.18
N PHE A 45 -2.53 5.70 -5.07
CA PHE A 45 -2.18 4.38 -5.60
C PHE A 45 -1.85 3.41 -4.45
N ILE A 46 -1.91 2.11 -4.72
CA ILE A 46 -1.63 1.06 -3.73
C ILE A 46 -0.27 0.41 -3.95
N ARG A 47 0.32 -0.10 -2.87
CA ARG A 47 1.55 -0.91 -2.88
C ARG A 47 1.30 -2.28 -2.30
N GLY A 48 2.16 -3.22 -2.65
CA GLY A 48 2.21 -4.54 -2.03
C GLY A 48 1.41 -5.60 -2.74
N LEU A 49 0.99 -5.36 -3.99
CA LEU A 49 0.58 -6.43 -4.87
C LEU A 49 1.77 -7.34 -5.20
N ASP A 50 1.48 -8.63 -5.31
CA ASP A 50 2.44 -9.64 -5.74
C ASP A 50 2.48 -9.70 -7.27
N ASP A 51 3.67 -9.54 -7.86
CA ASP A 51 3.91 -9.68 -9.30
C ASP A 51 3.85 -11.15 -9.78
N GLY A 52 3.77 -12.09 -8.84
CA GLY A 52 3.66 -13.51 -9.05
C GLY A 52 2.39 -13.92 -9.81
N ARG A 53 2.53 -14.89 -10.72
CA ARG A 53 1.42 -15.43 -11.51
C ARG A 53 0.73 -16.63 -10.87
N SER A 54 1.11 -16.98 -9.63
CA SER A 54 0.56 -18.14 -8.94
C SER A 54 -0.92 -17.92 -8.60
N PRO A 55 -1.73 -18.99 -8.48
CA PRO A 55 -3.12 -18.86 -8.03
C PRO A 55 -3.25 -18.22 -6.65
N GLU A 56 -2.28 -18.45 -5.76
CA GLU A 56 -2.21 -17.86 -4.43
C GLU A 56 -1.93 -16.36 -4.49
N SER A 57 -0.93 -15.94 -5.26
CA SER A 57 -0.61 -14.51 -5.50
C SER A 57 -1.84 -13.77 -6.04
N ARG A 58 -2.60 -14.38 -6.96
CA ARG A 58 -3.85 -13.79 -7.47
C ARG A 58 -4.92 -13.67 -6.40
N GLN A 59 -5.09 -14.68 -5.55
CA GLN A 59 -6.04 -14.61 -4.45
C GLN A 59 -5.68 -13.49 -3.46
N GLN A 60 -4.41 -13.38 -3.07
CA GLN A 60 -3.93 -12.31 -2.20
C GLN A 60 -4.10 -10.92 -2.85
N ASN A 61 -3.82 -10.79 -4.14
CA ASN A 61 -4.03 -9.54 -4.86
C ASN A 61 -5.50 -9.14 -4.92
N ARG A 62 -6.42 -10.09 -5.12
CA ARG A 62 -7.87 -9.82 -5.04
C ARG A 62 -8.27 -9.26 -3.68
N GLU A 63 -7.76 -9.86 -2.60
CA GLU A 63 -8.03 -9.39 -1.24
C GLU A 63 -7.50 -7.96 -1.01
N ARG A 64 -6.28 -7.68 -1.49
CA ARG A 64 -5.67 -6.34 -1.42
C ARG A 64 -6.43 -5.30 -2.25
N VAL A 65 -6.84 -5.63 -3.49
CA VAL A 65 -7.63 -4.73 -4.34
C VAL A 65 -9.01 -4.47 -3.71
N THR A 66 -9.65 -5.51 -3.16
CA THR A 66 -10.93 -5.34 -2.46
C THR A 66 -10.79 -4.38 -1.27
N ALA A 67 -9.77 -4.58 -0.44
CA ALA A 67 -9.48 -3.67 0.68
C ALA A 67 -9.19 -2.24 0.21
N ALA A 68 -8.46 -2.07 -0.88
CA ALA A 68 -8.18 -0.76 -1.48
C ALA A 68 -9.46 -0.04 -1.94
N LEU A 69 -10.38 -0.76 -2.58
CA LEU A 69 -11.65 -0.21 -3.03
C LEU A 69 -12.56 0.17 -1.85
N GLU A 70 -12.56 -0.62 -0.77
CA GLU A 70 -13.27 -0.29 0.46
C GLU A 70 -12.71 0.98 1.11
N LEU A 71 -11.38 1.07 1.24
CA LEU A 71 -10.67 2.26 1.74
C LEU A 71 -10.98 3.51 0.90
N SER A 72 -10.89 3.40 -0.42
CA SER A 72 -11.19 4.48 -1.35
C SER A 72 -12.63 5.00 -1.13
N ARG A 73 -13.61 4.09 -1.05
CA ARG A 73 -15.00 4.46 -0.77
C ARG A 73 -15.17 5.09 0.61
N GLU A 74 -14.50 4.59 1.63
CA GLU A 74 -14.56 5.13 2.99
C GLU A 74 -13.98 6.54 3.06
N TRP A 75 -12.81 6.77 2.47
CA TRP A 75 -12.14 8.06 2.48
C TRP A 75 -12.78 9.10 1.57
N ALA A 76 -13.37 8.68 0.45
CA ALA A 76 -14.19 9.55 -0.38
C ALA A 76 -15.38 10.09 0.41
N ARG A 77 -16.05 9.25 1.21
CA ARG A 77 -17.17 9.67 2.07
C ARG A 77 -16.75 10.65 3.17
N THR A 78 -15.53 10.52 3.69
CA THR A 78 -15.02 11.40 4.76
C THR A 78 -14.23 12.59 4.25
N GLY A 79 -14.00 12.71 2.94
CA GLY A 79 -13.26 13.82 2.33
C GLY A 79 -11.75 13.82 2.62
N VAL A 80 -11.16 12.66 2.95
CA VAL A 80 -9.73 12.55 3.32
C VAL A 80 -8.86 11.92 2.23
N ALA A 81 -9.46 11.47 1.12
CA ALA A 81 -8.76 10.77 0.05
C ALA A 81 -7.61 11.62 -0.55
N GLY A 82 -7.82 12.93 -0.76
CA GLY A 82 -6.80 13.82 -1.31
C GLY A 82 -5.60 14.11 -0.40
N ARG A 83 -5.62 13.67 0.86
CA ARG A 83 -4.46 13.73 1.77
C ARG A 83 -3.58 12.49 1.67
N VAL A 84 -4.00 11.48 0.92
CA VAL A 84 -3.28 10.22 0.75
C VAL A 84 -2.58 10.22 -0.60
N SER A 85 -1.30 9.86 -0.63
CA SER A 85 -0.57 9.64 -1.89
C SER A 85 -0.47 8.14 -2.21
N GLU A 86 -0.17 7.33 -1.21
CA GLU A 86 0.07 5.89 -1.37
C GLU A 86 -0.50 5.10 -0.20
N VAL A 87 -1.03 3.91 -0.47
CA VAL A 87 -1.47 2.96 0.56
C VAL A 87 -0.69 1.67 0.44
N ASN A 88 0.05 1.31 1.49
CA ASN A 88 0.77 0.06 1.56
C ASN A 88 -0.13 -1.06 2.11
N LEU A 89 -0.36 -2.07 1.27
CA LEU A 89 -1.18 -3.26 1.55
C LEU A 89 -0.34 -4.55 1.50
N ASP A 90 0.98 -4.47 1.67
CA ASP A 90 1.86 -5.64 1.80
C ASP A 90 1.32 -6.61 2.87
N ASP A 91 0.94 -6.07 4.03
CA ASP A 91 0.27 -6.78 5.13
C ASP A 91 -1.06 -6.09 5.48
N LEU A 92 -2.18 -6.78 5.24
CA LEU A 92 -3.52 -6.30 5.56
C LEU A 92 -3.78 -6.12 7.06
N ARG A 93 -2.88 -6.62 7.93
CA ARG A 93 -2.94 -6.43 9.39
C ARG A 93 -2.24 -5.15 9.85
N ASP A 94 -1.39 -4.58 9.01
CA ASP A 94 -0.64 -3.35 9.27
C ASP A 94 -0.69 -2.45 8.03
N VAL A 95 -1.89 -1.98 7.71
CA VAL A 95 -2.10 -1.03 6.61
C VAL A 95 -1.40 0.28 6.94
N ARG A 96 -0.61 0.77 5.98
CA ARG A 96 0.12 2.04 6.10
C ARG A 96 -0.24 2.97 4.98
N VAL A 97 -0.14 4.26 5.27
CA VAL A 97 -0.58 5.32 4.37
C VAL A 97 0.51 6.37 4.29
N GLN A 98 0.98 6.66 3.09
CA GLN A 98 1.83 7.81 2.83
C GLN A 98 0.94 9.04 2.57
N LEU A 99 1.25 10.16 3.22
CA LEU A 99 0.51 11.39 2.99
C LEU A 99 0.90 12.06 1.67
N ALA A 100 0.07 12.99 1.21
CA ALA A 100 0.32 13.81 0.03
C ALA A 100 0.69 15.26 0.43
N GLY A 101 1.26 16.02 -0.51
CA GLY A 101 1.57 17.44 -0.33
C GLY A 101 2.75 17.69 0.63
N ASP A 102 2.60 18.69 1.51
CA ASP A 102 3.63 19.10 2.48
C ASP A 102 4.05 17.96 3.41
N ASP A 103 3.11 17.08 3.75
CA ASP A 103 3.32 15.96 4.66
C ASP A 103 3.79 14.70 3.94
N ALA A 104 4.20 14.79 2.66
CA ALA A 104 4.57 13.62 1.85
C ALA A 104 5.75 12.80 2.37
N HIS A 105 6.43 13.27 3.41
CA HIS A 105 7.49 12.54 4.12
C HIS A 105 6.96 11.70 5.30
N VAL A 106 5.71 11.90 5.73
CA VAL A 106 5.10 11.25 6.89
C VAL A 106 4.35 9.98 6.49
N GLU A 107 4.69 8.86 7.15
CA GLU A 107 3.95 7.60 7.05
C GLU A 107 2.95 7.47 8.22
N VAL A 108 1.70 7.11 7.94
CA VAL A 108 0.68 6.83 8.95
C VAL A 108 0.43 5.32 9.02
N ARG A 109 0.54 4.74 10.21
CA ARG A 109 0.25 3.32 10.45
C ARG A 109 -1.13 3.15 11.06
N LEU A 110 -2.05 2.56 10.29
CA LEU A 110 -3.45 2.40 10.68
C LEU A 110 -3.72 1.07 11.38
N GLY A 111 -2.90 0.05 11.15
CA GLY A 111 -3.15 -1.30 11.67
C GLY A 111 -4.17 -2.06 10.81
N ARG A 112 -5.08 -2.79 11.45
CA ARG A 112 -5.94 -3.79 10.78
C ARG A 112 -7.40 -3.36 10.51
N ASP A 113 -7.86 -2.29 11.14
CA ASP A 113 -9.29 -1.96 11.24
C ASP A 113 -9.55 -0.47 11.56
N GLU A 114 -10.80 -0.03 11.40
CA GLU A 114 -11.27 1.35 11.60
C GLU A 114 -10.45 2.40 10.83
N PHE A 115 -10.12 2.12 9.58
CA PHE A 115 -9.14 2.89 8.80
C PHE A 115 -9.46 4.38 8.70
N ALA A 116 -10.67 4.81 8.34
CA ALA A 116 -10.94 6.25 8.22
C ALA A 116 -11.02 6.97 9.57
N LYS A 117 -11.43 6.28 10.63
CA LYS A 117 -11.42 6.86 11.99
C LYS A 117 -9.99 7.05 12.48
N ARG A 118 -9.15 6.02 12.34
CA ARG A 118 -7.73 6.08 12.71
C ARG A 118 -6.96 7.07 11.85
N PHE A 119 -7.24 7.13 10.56
CA PHE A 119 -6.60 8.10 9.68
C PHE A 119 -6.93 9.53 10.06
N ARG A 120 -8.21 9.84 10.35
CA ARG A 120 -8.59 11.16 10.89
C ARG A 120 -7.89 11.48 12.20
N GLN A 121 -7.86 10.54 13.14
CA GLN A 121 -7.13 10.73 14.41
C GLN A 121 -5.64 11.00 14.16
N ALA A 122 -5.02 10.31 13.20
CA ALA A 122 -3.62 10.55 12.86
C ALA A 122 -3.41 11.95 12.27
N LEU A 123 -4.31 12.42 11.39
CA LEU A 123 -4.26 13.78 10.84
C LEU A 123 -4.44 14.83 11.94
N GLU A 124 -5.39 14.66 12.85
CA GLU A 124 -5.58 15.57 14.00
C GLU A 124 -4.33 15.66 14.89
N VAL A 125 -3.68 14.52 15.14
CA VAL A 125 -2.44 14.46 15.91
C VAL A 125 -1.29 15.13 15.16
N LEU A 126 -1.19 14.91 13.84
CA LEU A 126 -0.17 15.51 13.00
C LEU A 126 -0.33 17.04 12.95
N ASP A 127 -1.54 17.52 12.71
CA ASP A 127 -1.85 18.95 12.68
C ASP A 127 -1.53 19.61 14.04
N ALA A 128 -1.84 18.94 15.15
CA ALA A 128 -1.46 19.42 16.48
C ALA A 128 0.06 19.43 16.73
N GLN A 129 0.85 18.59 16.05
CA GLN A 129 2.31 18.62 16.13
C GLN A 129 2.94 19.66 15.21
N ARG A 130 2.23 20.09 14.15
CA ARG A 130 2.77 20.97 13.10
C ARG A 130 3.29 22.30 13.66
N ASP A 131 2.56 22.88 14.60
CA ASP A 131 2.92 24.15 15.24
C ASP A 131 3.92 24.01 16.39
N THR A 132 4.37 22.79 16.68
CA THR A 132 5.36 22.54 17.73
C THR A 132 6.78 22.57 17.14
N PRO A 133 7.83 22.79 17.96
CA PRO A 133 9.21 22.68 17.52
C PRO A 133 9.58 21.30 16.94
N ARG A 134 8.76 20.27 17.17
CA ARG A 134 8.94 18.91 16.66
C ARG A 134 8.24 18.66 15.33
N GLY A 135 7.32 19.52 14.91
CA GLY A 135 6.52 19.37 13.70
C GLY A 135 7.33 19.02 12.46
N PRO A 136 8.38 19.81 12.11
CA PRO A 136 9.22 19.53 10.96
C PRO A 136 9.95 18.18 11.03
N PHE A 137 10.10 17.59 12.20
CA PHE A 137 10.86 16.35 12.38
C PHE A 137 9.96 15.12 12.37
N VAL A 138 8.64 15.25 12.24
CA VAL A 138 7.73 14.10 12.27
C VAL A 138 7.99 13.21 11.06
N THR A 139 8.21 11.91 11.29
CA THR A 139 8.44 10.93 10.22
C THR A 139 7.33 9.89 10.12
N TYR A 140 6.67 9.57 11.23
CA TYR A 140 5.51 8.69 11.22
C TYR A 140 4.53 8.96 12.35
N VAL A 141 3.28 8.56 12.13
CA VAL A 141 2.23 8.54 13.15
C VAL A 141 1.62 7.13 13.22
N ASP A 142 1.74 6.48 14.36
CA ASP A 142 1.19 5.14 14.59
C ASP A 142 -0.06 5.22 15.47
N VAL A 143 -1.19 4.84 14.89
CA VAL A 143 -2.51 4.77 15.53
C VAL A 143 -3.04 3.34 15.59
N SER A 144 -2.22 2.35 15.24
CA SER A 144 -2.59 0.93 15.17
C SER A 144 -3.06 0.35 16.51
N GLN A 145 -2.61 0.93 17.63
CA GLN A 145 -2.92 0.47 18.98
C GLN A 145 -4.25 1.03 19.51
N GLY A 146 -4.94 1.90 18.76
CA GLY A 146 -6.29 2.43 19.02
C GLY A 146 -6.45 3.37 20.21
N LYS A 147 -5.72 3.16 21.32
CA LYS A 147 -5.85 3.98 22.54
C LYS A 147 -5.08 5.30 22.48
N ARG A 148 -3.95 5.33 21.76
CA ARG A 148 -3.05 6.48 21.69
C ARG A 148 -2.36 6.48 20.33
N ALA A 149 -2.15 7.69 19.81
CA ALA A 149 -1.24 7.90 18.69
C ALA A 149 0.20 8.00 19.22
N ILE A 150 1.14 7.38 18.50
CA ILE A 150 2.58 7.48 18.75
C ILE A 150 3.17 8.26 17.59
N VAL A 151 3.87 9.35 17.88
CA VAL A 151 4.55 10.16 16.86
C VAL A 151 6.04 9.85 16.90
N GLY A 152 6.57 9.39 15.78
CA GLY A 152 7.99 9.24 15.56
C GLY A 152 8.58 10.49 14.95
N THR A 153 9.74 10.92 15.46
CA THR A 153 10.50 12.04 14.90
C THR A 153 11.88 11.60 14.43
N GLY A 154 12.33 12.11 13.30
CA GLY A 154 13.67 11.92 12.75
C GLY A 154 14.64 13.04 13.12
N ALA A 155 15.88 12.90 12.66
CA ALA A 155 16.93 13.91 12.87
C ALA A 155 16.88 15.05 11.82
N THR A 156 16.16 14.85 10.73
CA THR A 156 16.07 15.81 9.61
C THR A 156 14.76 16.56 9.71
N ALA A 157 14.82 17.88 9.65
CA ALA A 157 13.63 18.72 9.51
C ALA A 157 13.16 18.69 8.06
N HIS A 158 11.87 18.44 7.87
CA HIS A 158 11.16 18.55 6.62
C HIS A 158 10.41 19.87 6.61
N THR A 159 10.81 20.75 5.70
CA THR A 159 10.10 22.01 5.46
C THR A 159 9.00 21.73 4.43
N PRO A 160 7.77 22.24 4.63
CA PRO A 160 6.74 22.21 3.60
C PRO A 160 7.32 22.70 2.27
N LEU A 161 6.98 22.02 1.16
CA LEU A 161 7.34 22.52 -0.16
C LEU A 161 6.53 23.80 -0.40
N GLU A 162 7.13 24.96 -0.14
CA GLU A 162 6.58 26.21 -0.67
C GLU A 162 6.49 26.07 -2.19
N SER A 163 5.26 26.04 -2.72
CA SER A 163 5.05 26.22 -4.15
C SER A 163 5.61 27.59 -4.54
N PRO A 164 6.54 27.70 -5.51
CA PRO A 164 7.02 28.99 -5.93
C PRO A 164 5.87 29.73 -6.63
N ALA A 165 5.19 30.59 -5.88
CA ALA A 165 4.32 31.60 -6.42
C ALA A 165 5.18 32.62 -7.18
N GLY A 166 5.04 32.64 -8.51
CA GLY A 166 5.32 33.79 -9.37
C GLY A 166 6.72 34.39 -9.27
N VAL A 167 7.70 33.80 -9.95
CA VAL A 167 8.79 34.60 -10.52
C VAL A 167 8.37 34.99 -11.92
N GLU A 168 7.96 36.25 -12.07
CA GLU A 168 7.81 36.90 -13.36
C GLU A 168 9.14 36.83 -14.11
N VAL A 169 9.11 36.19 -15.29
CA VAL A 169 10.26 36.11 -16.18
C VAL A 169 10.17 37.32 -17.11
N ASP A 170 10.80 38.43 -16.69
CA ASP A 170 11.15 39.51 -17.61
C ASP A 170 12.46 39.15 -18.32
N GLY A 171 12.48 39.29 -19.65
CA GLY A 171 13.49 38.71 -20.52
C GLY A 171 14.65 39.65 -20.84
N ALA A 172 15.82 39.08 -21.15
CA ALA A 172 16.77 39.59 -22.14
C ALA A 172 17.97 38.63 -22.34
N GLN A 173 17.90 37.83 -23.41
CA GLN A 173 18.84 37.79 -24.54
C GLN A 173 20.37 38.01 -24.32
N GLN A 174 21.18 36.96 -24.59
CA GLN A 174 22.39 36.94 -25.45
C GLN A 174 22.98 35.51 -25.45
N ALA A 175 22.92 34.73 -26.54
CA ALA A 175 23.80 34.74 -27.72
C ALA A 175 25.22 34.19 -27.48
N GLY A 176 25.43 32.94 -27.93
CA GLY A 176 26.56 32.50 -28.77
C GLY A 176 27.98 32.37 -28.17
N ALA A 177 28.53 31.16 -28.22
CA ALA A 177 29.80 30.88 -28.91
C ALA A 177 30.11 29.37 -28.94
N GLU A 178 30.33 28.89 -30.16
CA GLU A 178 30.99 27.64 -30.51
C GLU A 178 32.43 27.57 -29.96
N SER A 179 32.91 26.36 -29.66
CA SER A 179 34.25 25.96 -30.14
C SER A 179 34.32 24.45 -30.31
N ALA A 180 34.55 24.06 -31.56
CA ALA A 180 35.03 22.76 -31.98
C ALA A 180 36.56 22.65 -31.83
N ALA A 181 37.08 21.47 -32.21
CA ALA A 181 38.47 21.03 -32.34
C ALA A 181 39.08 20.35 -31.09
N GLY A 182 39.70 19.18 -31.19
CA GLY A 182 40.09 18.41 -32.36
C GLY A 182 40.44 16.96 -32.01
N ALA A 183 40.37 16.13 -33.04
CA ALA A 183 40.79 14.75 -33.07
C ALA A 183 42.32 14.63 -33.02
N GLU A 184 42.86 13.52 -32.51
CA GLU A 184 43.79 12.71 -33.31
C GLU A 184 43.97 11.29 -32.77
N THR A 185 44.35 10.43 -33.72
CA THR A 185 44.31 8.97 -33.73
C THR A 185 45.73 8.42 -33.61
N THR A 186 45.94 7.23 -33.02
CA THR A 186 46.85 6.15 -33.48
C THR A 186 46.84 5.01 -32.44
N LYS A 187 46.35 3.79 -32.72
CA LYS A 187 46.83 2.67 -33.56
C LYS A 187 48.07 1.93 -32.98
N GLY A 188 47.91 0.63 -32.68
CA GLY A 188 49.00 -0.35 -32.44
C GLY A 188 48.65 -1.39 -31.35
N ALA A 189 48.10 -2.55 -31.73
CA ALA A 189 48.78 -3.86 -31.84
C ALA A 189 48.99 -4.56 -30.48
N GLU A 190 48.14 -5.53 -30.11
CA GLU A 190 48.27 -6.98 -30.40
C GLU A 190 49.31 -7.69 -29.53
N GLN A 191 48.84 -8.65 -28.71
CA GLN A 191 49.42 -9.99 -28.42
C GLN A 191 49.25 -10.44 -26.95
N GLY A 192 48.77 -11.67 -26.77
CA GLY A 192 49.13 -12.51 -25.61
C GLY A 192 47.98 -13.06 -24.75
N GLN A 193 47.28 -14.10 -25.23
CA GLN A 193 46.81 -15.19 -24.35
C GLN A 193 47.89 -16.29 -24.30
N PRO A 194 47.78 -17.36 -23.47
CA PRO A 194 47.13 -17.54 -22.16
C PRO A 194 48.12 -18.15 -21.13
N ARG A 195 47.75 -18.25 -19.84
CA ARG A 195 48.36 -19.26 -18.97
C ARG A 195 47.38 -19.89 -17.99
N VAL A 196 47.38 -21.22 -18.06
CA VAL A 196 46.62 -22.22 -17.32
C VAL A 196 47.43 -22.67 -16.11
N VAL A 197 46.80 -22.86 -14.95
CA VAL A 197 47.10 -23.86 -13.89
C VAL A 197 45.89 -23.84 -12.92
N LYS A 198 44.99 -24.83 -12.86
CA LYS A 198 45.07 -26.17 -12.20
C LYS A 198 45.79 -26.11 -10.84
N ALA A 199 45.30 -26.62 -9.70
CA ALA A 199 44.32 -27.67 -9.44
C ALA A 199 43.89 -27.71 -7.95
N ALA A 200 42.82 -28.48 -7.71
CA ALA A 200 42.61 -29.40 -6.57
C ALA A 200 42.33 -28.79 -5.16
N ALA A 201 41.48 -29.33 -4.29
CA ALA A 201 40.61 -30.50 -4.30
C ALA A 201 39.70 -30.52 -3.04
N LYS A 202 38.47 -31.02 -3.23
CA LYS A 202 37.81 -32.07 -2.42
C LYS A 202 37.57 -31.83 -0.91
N LYS A 203 36.30 -31.85 -0.49
CA LYS A 203 35.77 -32.89 0.41
C LYS A 203 34.24 -32.91 0.50
N GLU A 204 33.67 -34.07 0.19
CA GLU A 204 32.39 -34.60 0.63
C GLU A 204 32.28 -34.62 2.17
N ASN A 205 31.08 -34.35 2.70
CA ASN A 205 30.32 -35.35 3.45
C ASN A 205 28.91 -34.83 3.78
N SER A 206 27.90 -35.57 3.33
CA SER A 206 26.58 -35.63 3.98
C SER A 206 26.68 -36.60 5.18
N PRO A 207 25.75 -36.55 6.16
CA PRO A 207 24.62 -37.47 6.04
C PRO A 207 23.28 -36.97 6.58
N VAL A 208 22.26 -37.44 5.87
CA VAL A 208 20.85 -37.59 6.24
C VAL A 208 20.70 -38.27 7.62
N LYS A 209 19.82 -37.73 8.48
CA LYS A 209 19.20 -38.49 9.58
C LYS A 209 17.68 -38.49 9.49
N LYS A 210 17.17 -39.69 9.78
CA LYS A 210 15.82 -40.25 9.64
C LYS A 210 14.79 -39.65 10.60
N VAL A 211 13.57 -39.52 10.08
CA VAL A 211 12.27 -40.07 10.58
C VAL A 211 12.11 -40.27 12.09
N LYS A 212 11.05 -39.67 12.66
CA LYS A 212 10.10 -40.34 13.56
C LYS A 212 8.82 -39.51 13.77
N THR A 213 7.74 -39.93 13.14
CA THR A 213 6.37 -39.77 13.62
C THR A 213 6.18 -40.66 14.87
N PRO A 214 5.31 -40.26 15.81
CA PRO A 214 4.34 -41.23 16.28
C PRO A 214 2.90 -40.72 16.32
N GLU A 215 2.04 -41.71 16.13
CA GLU A 215 0.59 -41.80 16.14
C GLU A 215 -0.17 -41.20 17.34
N LYS A 216 -1.41 -40.82 17.02
CA LYS A 216 -2.69 -41.08 17.71
C LYS A 216 -2.69 -41.21 19.24
N LYS A 217 -3.54 -40.40 19.88
CA LYS A 217 -4.63 -40.94 20.72
C LYS A 217 -5.93 -40.17 20.50
N ALA A 218 -6.96 -40.96 20.25
CA ALA A 218 -8.35 -40.58 20.09
C ALA A 218 -9.05 -40.40 21.46
N SER A 219 -10.30 -39.96 21.35
CA SER A 219 -11.43 -40.16 22.27
C SER A 219 -11.61 -39.17 23.43
N ARG A 220 -12.66 -38.34 23.32
CA ARG A 220 -13.90 -38.58 24.07
C ARG A 220 -15.09 -37.80 23.51
N THR A 221 -16.05 -38.56 23.02
CA THR A 221 -17.46 -38.21 22.77
C THR A 221 -18.23 -38.28 24.09
N SER A 222 -19.17 -37.37 24.33
CA SER A 222 -20.55 -37.58 24.84
C SER A 222 -21.13 -36.24 25.35
N TYR A 223 -22.26 -35.80 24.79
CA TYR A 223 -23.63 -35.82 25.38
C TYR A 223 -23.67 -35.12 26.75
N GLU A 224 -24.55 -34.15 27.03
CA GLU A 224 -26.01 -34.25 26.96
C GLU A 224 -26.64 -32.90 27.38
N GLN A 225 -27.80 -32.57 26.78
CA GLN A 225 -28.98 -31.87 27.35
C GLN A 225 -28.80 -30.51 28.08
N GLY A 226 -29.60 -29.47 27.85
CA GLY A 226 -31.01 -29.43 27.48
C GLY A 226 -31.78 -28.54 28.46
N LYS A 227 -32.95 -28.03 28.02
CA LYS A 227 -33.98 -27.22 28.72
C LYS A 227 -33.83 -25.71 28.50
N ARG A 228 -34.62 -25.10 27.59
CA ARG A 228 -36.07 -24.75 27.69
C ARG A 228 -36.37 -23.88 28.92
N ASN A 229 -36.87 -22.68 28.68
CA ASN A 229 -38.14 -22.15 29.22
C ASN A 229 -38.52 -20.88 28.43
N THR A 230 -39.58 -20.92 27.60
CA THR A 230 -40.97 -20.47 27.90
C THR A 230 -41.04 -18.99 28.31
N ALA A 231 -41.45 -18.11 27.39
CA ALA A 231 -42.84 -17.71 27.11
C ALA A 231 -43.46 -16.80 28.18
N ALA A 232 -43.71 -15.53 27.81
CA ALA A 232 -44.84 -14.76 28.32
C ALA A 232 -45.22 -13.65 27.32
N ARG A 233 -46.47 -13.72 26.86
CA ARG A 233 -47.20 -12.76 26.01
C ARG A 233 -47.72 -11.58 26.86
N PRO A 234 -48.27 -10.53 26.22
CA PRO A 234 -48.49 -9.20 26.80
C PRO A 234 -49.84 -9.08 27.51
N SER A 235 -49.93 -8.10 28.41
CA SER A 235 -51.19 -7.49 28.91
C SER A 235 -50.86 -6.06 29.32
N GLY A 236 -51.51 -5.07 28.69
CA GLY A 236 -52.52 -4.22 29.35
C GLY A 236 -51.85 -2.96 29.90
N GLU A 237 -52.39 -1.74 29.96
CA GLU A 237 -53.76 -1.27 29.90
C GLU A 237 -53.71 0.28 30.13
N ALA A 238 -54.76 0.98 29.68
CA ALA A 238 -55.26 2.30 30.11
C ALA A 238 -54.38 3.57 29.93
N VAL A 239 -54.76 4.51 29.04
CA VAL A 239 -55.87 5.49 29.17
C VAL A 239 -55.62 6.54 30.27
N ARG A 240 -55.34 7.78 29.86
CA ARG A 240 -55.85 9.03 30.47
C ARG A 240 -55.91 10.17 29.45
N PRO A 241 -57.08 10.79 29.21
CA PRO A 241 -57.17 12.15 28.68
C PRO A 241 -57.62 13.16 29.75
N ARG A 242 -57.34 14.44 29.45
CA ARG A 242 -57.88 15.71 29.98
C ARG A 242 -57.57 16.09 31.45
N ARG A 243 -57.02 17.31 31.60
CA ARG A 243 -57.81 18.40 32.18
C ARG A 243 -57.33 19.77 31.69
N VAL A 244 -58.32 20.56 31.30
CA VAL A 244 -58.29 21.99 31.05
C VAL A 244 -58.22 22.72 32.39
N GLY A 245 -57.45 23.79 32.45
CA GLY A 245 -57.38 24.77 33.52
C GLY A 245 -56.56 25.94 33.04
#